data_AF-A0A8J4WC71-F1
#
_entry.id   AF-A0A8J4WC71-F1
#
_cell.length_a   1.000
_cell.length_b   1.000
_cell.length_c   1.000
_cell.angle_alpha   90.00
_cell.angle_beta   90.00
_cell.angle_gamma   90.00
#
_symmetry.space_group_name_H-M   'P 1'
#
loop_
_entity.id
_entity.type
_entity.pdbx_description
1 polymer ?
#
loop_
_entity_poly.entity_id
_entity_poly.type
_entity_poly.pdbx_seq_one_letter_code
_entity_poly.pdbx_strand_id
1 'polypeptide(L)'
;MTLHRYGGGEFQYWDEQEIIVDKQYLALGRGLFLHLDHEYRMGTKQLDVYFNGAHLLEGGGYEEIDPTTIRFRGEQLNNKLMRNNHFDVANKINEKYLDIDFHAHRESLEDTKIDVFVQKNAVAVGAGLNSITITSDILNTVVAVDSNTEGTVIGKELQIRKNGTQDFPFIDEDGDRVYAKVREDAGEFYLDFFSEVAGAEAPYTFVDAVTIDYKYITRTNLSVIPVDAIVSGGAGLVADAVDAKAYMNLNQLMKDIYGGSGTLDNDGNANLATNIVQQIANEIQARTDADTAIRNDLASTAATKGASLVGVVVDPNYDGANVQAVLADLAQRVVDVESLTAGMADRDADSANGYFKAGDFGTAEGRIVNLETVADAEFKAQNERLVKLETEEEEEVFEAAGGETEYVFLNGLAKPKTVLLSINGQVQTPAINFEYLVDGNGAIRGVNFAPETLKVNDGIPDVLYVKYKKIL
;
A
#
# COMPACT_ATOMS: atom_id res chain seq x y z
N MET A 1 6.32 2.30 22.12
CA MET A 1 7.55 2.76 21.44
C MET A 1 8.16 3.78 22.36
N THR A 2 9.45 3.70 22.65
CA THR A 2 10.07 4.54 23.69
C THR A 2 11.10 5.45 23.06
N LEU A 3 11.07 6.73 23.44
CA LEU A 3 12.04 7.72 23.03
C LEU A 3 12.72 8.25 24.27
N HIS A 4 14.05 8.25 24.30
CA HIS A 4 14.83 8.83 25.38
C HIS A 4 15.53 10.08 24.88
N ARG A 5 15.37 11.18 25.62
CA ARG A 5 16.04 12.44 25.29
C ARG A 5 17.19 12.75 26.25
N TYR A 6 18.32 13.17 25.70
CA TYR A 6 19.45 13.72 26.46
C TYR A 6 19.44 15.25 26.53
N GLY A 7 18.93 15.79 27.64
CA GLY A 7 19.49 17.02 28.24
C GLY A 7 18.74 18.34 28.04
N GLY A 8 18.76 19.13 29.12
CA GLY A 8 18.09 20.43 29.22
C GLY A 8 18.49 21.34 30.39
N GLY A 9 19.68 21.20 30.99
CA GLY A 9 20.23 22.17 31.97
C GLY A 9 20.85 21.56 33.23
N GLU A 10 22.15 21.79 33.42
CA GLU A 10 23.04 21.46 34.57
C GLU A 10 23.04 20.04 35.19
N PHE A 11 22.02 19.21 34.95
CA PHE A 11 21.89 17.85 35.46
C PHE A 11 21.44 16.88 34.35
N GLN A 12 21.93 15.64 34.40
CA GLN A 12 21.56 14.57 33.47
C GLN A 12 20.22 13.94 33.86
N TYR A 13 19.12 14.57 33.47
CA TYR A 13 17.79 13.95 33.48
C TYR A 13 17.45 13.40 32.10
N TRP A 14 16.71 12.28 32.11
CA TRP A 14 16.23 11.57 30.93
C TRP A 14 14.74 11.82 30.86
N ASP A 15 14.28 12.49 29.80
CA ASP A 15 12.84 12.58 29.52
C ASP A 15 12.48 11.39 28.63
N GLU A 16 11.64 10.50 29.14
CA GLU A 16 11.13 9.34 28.42
C GLU A 16 9.72 9.63 27.89
N GLN A 17 9.50 9.44 26.58
CA GLN A 17 8.17 9.50 25.98
C GLN A 17 7.80 8.12 25.43
N GLU A 18 6.70 7.54 25.90
CA GLU A 18 6.13 6.35 25.28
C GLU A 18 5.02 6.72 24.30
N ILE A 19 5.19 6.34 23.03
CA ILE A 19 4.17 6.45 21.99
C ILE A 19 3.64 5.04 21.67
N ILE A 20 2.33 4.85 21.79
CA ILE A 20 1.65 3.60 21.44
C ILE A 20 0.93 3.81 20.09
N VAL A 21 1.40 3.11 19.06
CA VAL A 21 0.80 3.15 17.72
C VAL A 21 -0.31 2.10 17.65
N ASP A 22 -1.50 2.46 18.13
CA ASP A 22 -2.69 1.62 18.11
C ASP A 22 -3.68 2.04 16.99
N LYS A 23 -4.89 1.44 16.99
CA LYS A 23 -5.94 1.80 16.03
C LYS A 23 -6.40 3.26 16.17
N GLN A 24 -6.34 3.86 17.36
CA GLN A 24 -6.71 5.26 17.58
C GLN A 24 -5.64 6.19 17.02
N TYR A 25 -4.36 5.91 17.29
CA TYR A 25 -3.23 6.66 16.73
C TYR A 25 -3.25 6.67 15.20
N LEU A 26 -3.47 5.51 14.57
CA LEU A 26 -3.58 5.39 13.11
C LEU A 26 -4.79 6.14 12.55
N ALA A 27 -5.92 6.19 13.27
CA ALA A 27 -7.10 6.93 12.87
C ALA A 27 -6.91 8.47 12.87
N LEU A 28 -5.88 8.99 13.53
CA LEU A 28 -5.53 10.42 13.50
C LEU A 28 -4.93 10.88 12.15
N GLY A 29 -4.68 9.96 11.20
CA GLY A 29 -4.17 10.31 9.87
C GLY A 29 -2.73 10.83 9.83
N ARG A 30 -1.99 10.73 10.94
CA ARG A 30 -0.62 11.27 11.11
C ARG A 30 0.47 10.50 10.34
N GLY A 31 0.12 9.38 9.71
CA GLY A 31 1.04 8.57 8.92
C GLY A 31 2.23 8.05 9.74
N LEU A 32 3.45 8.20 9.20
CA LEU A 32 4.71 7.82 9.85
C LEU A 32 5.37 8.98 10.62
N PHE A 33 4.64 10.06 10.90
CA PHE A 33 5.14 11.18 11.69
C PHE A 33 4.79 10.99 13.18
N LEU A 34 5.75 11.29 14.03
CA LEU A 34 5.68 11.22 15.48
C LEU A 34 6.00 12.61 16.03
N HIS A 35 5.09 13.15 16.84
CA HIS A 35 5.32 14.42 17.52
C HIS A 35 5.81 14.18 18.94
N LEU A 36 6.82 14.94 19.33
CA LEU A 36 7.47 14.89 20.61
C LEU A 36 6.84 15.93 21.55
N ASP A 37 6.66 15.58 22.81
CA ASP A 37 6.06 16.49 23.79
C ASP A 37 7.03 17.64 24.18
N HIS A 38 8.32 17.53 23.84
CA HIS A 38 9.38 18.48 24.19
C HIS A 38 10.40 18.69 23.06
N GLU A 39 10.85 19.93 22.88
CA GLU A 39 11.85 20.31 21.85
C GLU A 39 13.24 19.72 22.12
N TYR A 40 13.82 18.99 21.16
CA TYR A 40 15.22 18.53 21.19
C TYR A 40 16.11 19.26 20.17
N ARG A 41 17.44 19.18 20.31
CA ARG A 41 18.36 19.76 19.32
C ARG A 41 18.68 18.75 18.22
N MET A 42 18.23 19.04 17.00
CA MET A 42 18.53 18.23 15.82
C MET A 42 20.03 18.05 15.57
N GLY A 43 20.42 16.87 15.08
CA GLY A 43 21.80 16.50 14.73
C GLY A 43 22.78 16.40 15.91
N THR A 44 22.29 16.48 17.16
CA THR A 44 23.15 16.42 18.36
C THR A 44 23.21 15.03 19.01
N LYS A 45 22.58 14.01 18.41
CA LYS A 45 22.39 12.66 18.98
C LYS A 45 21.76 12.68 20.38
N GLN A 46 20.89 13.65 20.62
CA GLN A 46 20.15 13.80 21.88
C GLN A 46 18.86 12.97 21.92
N LEU A 47 18.63 12.08 20.95
CA LEU A 47 17.40 11.29 20.82
C LEU A 47 17.75 9.82 20.51
N ASP A 48 17.55 8.94 21.49
CA ASP A 48 17.55 7.49 21.26
C ASP A 48 16.11 7.03 21.00
N VAL A 49 15.92 6.19 19.98
CA VAL A 49 14.60 5.80 19.48
C VAL A 49 14.46 4.28 19.50
N TYR A 50 13.50 3.75 20.26
CA TYR A 50 13.27 2.32 20.44
C TYR A 50 11.90 1.87 19.92
N PHE A 51 11.91 0.99 18.92
CA PHE A 51 10.72 0.34 18.39
C PHE A 51 10.69 -1.14 18.81
N ASN A 52 9.69 -1.53 19.60
CA ASN A 52 9.54 -2.88 20.18
C ASN A 52 10.84 -3.42 20.83
N GLY A 53 11.61 -2.54 21.49
CA GLY A 53 12.88 -2.86 22.14
C GLY A 53 14.12 -2.84 21.22
N ALA A 54 13.94 -2.72 19.89
CA ALA A 54 15.05 -2.53 18.96
C ALA A 54 15.42 -1.04 18.85
N HIS A 55 16.71 -0.72 19.04
CA HIS A 55 17.22 0.63 18.86
C HIS A 55 17.32 0.99 17.37
N LEU A 56 16.82 2.17 17.00
CA LEU A 56 16.80 2.69 15.63
C LEU A 56 17.82 3.82 15.48
N LEU A 57 18.52 3.83 14.36
CA LEU A 57 19.53 4.84 14.06
C LEU A 57 18.96 6.00 13.24
N GLU A 58 19.43 7.20 13.52
CA GLU A 58 19.22 8.40 12.70
C GLU A 58 19.64 8.14 11.24
N GLY A 59 18.82 8.59 10.28
CA GLY A 59 19.02 8.43 8.84
C GLY A 59 18.65 7.06 8.27
N GLY A 60 18.74 5.98 9.06
CA GLY A 60 18.46 4.60 8.63
C GLY A 60 17.15 3.99 9.14
N GLY A 61 16.76 4.28 10.38
CA GLY A 61 15.48 3.85 10.98
C GLY A 61 14.47 5.00 11.12
N TYR A 62 14.95 6.18 11.52
CA TYR A 62 14.15 7.40 11.62
C TYR A 62 14.88 8.60 11.01
N GLU A 63 14.15 9.69 10.81
CA GLU A 63 14.62 10.94 10.24
C GLU A 63 14.11 12.10 11.10
N GLU A 64 15.01 12.99 11.48
CA GLU A 64 14.70 14.22 12.19
C GLU A 64 14.09 15.24 11.22
N ILE A 65 12.89 15.75 11.52
CA ILE A 65 12.17 16.69 10.64
C ILE A 65 12.27 18.11 11.20
N ASP A 66 11.94 18.28 12.47
CA ASP A 66 12.02 19.54 13.21
C ASP A 66 12.25 19.23 14.71
N PRO A 67 12.55 20.22 15.57
CA PRO A 67 12.80 20.02 17.00
C PRO A 67 11.70 19.29 17.79
N THR A 68 10.51 19.13 17.22
CA THR A 68 9.34 18.47 17.83
C THR A 68 8.79 17.31 16.99
N THR A 69 9.40 16.95 15.86
CA THR A 69 8.84 15.95 14.94
C THR A 69 9.93 15.06 14.35
N ILE A 70 9.70 13.74 14.40
CA ILE A 70 10.48 12.74 13.65
C ILE A 70 9.58 11.95 12.70
N ARG A 71 10.19 11.37 11.67
CA ARG A 71 9.53 10.51 10.66
C ARG A 71 10.22 9.16 10.59
N PHE A 72 9.46 8.06 10.56
CA PHE A 72 10.03 6.75 10.26
C PHE A 72 10.35 6.58 8.77
N ARG A 73 11.49 5.94 8.46
CA ARG A 73 11.87 5.61 7.09
C ARG A 73 11.44 4.18 6.74
N GLY A 74 10.66 4.06 5.67
CA GLY A 74 9.97 2.82 5.28
C GLY A 74 10.85 1.65 4.82
N GLU A 75 12.17 1.84 4.64
CA GLU A 75 13.06 0.73 4.24
C GLU A 75 13.20 -0.36 5.33
N GLN A 76 12.95 -0.03 6.61
CA GLN A 76 12.84 -1.02 7.70
C GLN A 76 11.46 -1.70 7.76
N LEU A 77 10.44 -1.17 7.08
CA LEU A 77 9.12 -1.81 6.90
C LEU A 77 9.11 -2.83 5.76
N ASN A 78 10.28 -3.19 5.23
CA ASN A 78 10.41 -4.26 4.24
C ASN A 78 9.91 -5.58 4.86
N ASN A 79 9.02 -6.29 4.16
CA ASN A 79 8.14 -7.36 4.69
C ASN A 79 8.85 -8.60 5.26
N LYS A 80 10.20 -8.59 5.31
CA LYS A 80 11.06 -9.61 5.91
C LYS A 80 11.57 -9.24 7.31
N LEU A 81 11.58 -7.96 7.69
CA LEU A 81 12.03 -7.49 9.03
C LEU A 81 10.89 -7.40 10.04
N MET A 82 9.63 -7.30 9.58
CA MET A 82 8.44 -7.26 10.45
C MET A 82 7.84 -8.65 10.77
N ARG A 83 8.46 -9.75 10.33
CA ARG A 83 8.10 -11.06 10.87
C ARG A 83 8.62 -11.14 12.29
N ASN A 84 7.70 -11.18 13.25
CA ASN A 84 8.02 -11.58 14.62
C ASN A 84 8.70 -12.96 14.54
N ASN A 85 9.91 -13.10 15.12
CA ASN A 85 10.86 -14.18 14.82
C ASN A 85 10.36 -15.61 15.14
N HIS A 86 9.15 -15.74 15.70
CA HIS A 86 8.48 -17.01 15.95
C HIS A 86 7.88 -17.68 14.69
N PHE A 87 7.88 -17.05 13.52
CA PHE A 87 7.45 -17.68 12.26
C PHE A 87 8.60 -18.18 11.36
N ASP A 88 9.81 -18.29 11.89
CA ASP A 88 10.95 -18.90 11.20
C ASP A 88 11.04 -20.40 11.50
N VAL A 89 11.20 -21.23 10.46
CA VAL A 89 11.24 -22.71 10.55
C VAL A 89 12.43 -23.20 11.38
N ALA A 90 13.48 -22.39 11.50
CA ALA A 90 14.66 -22.69 12.32
C ALA A 90 14.50 -22.38 13.83
N ASN A 91 13.46 -21.63 14.23
CA ASN A 91 13.30 -21.15 15.60
C ASN A 91 12.10 -21.79 16.30
N LYS A 92 12.30 -22.30 17.52
CA LYS A 92 11.19 -22.81 18.34
C LYS A 92 10.31 -21.65 18.80
N ILE A 93 8.99 -21.79 18.65
CA ILE A 93 8.03 -20.84 19.20
C ILE A 93 8.15 -20.86 20.73
N ASN A 94 8.25 -19.67 21.33
CA ASN A 94 8.30 -19.51 22.78
C ASN A 94 6.89 -19.56 23.35
N GLU A 95 6.66 -20.35 24.40
CA GLU A 95 5.34 -20.59 25.02
C GLU A 95 4.59 -19.30 25.38
N LYS A 96 5.30 -18.21 25.71
CA LYS A 96 4.67 -16.90 25.99
C LYS A 96 3.93 -16.26 24.80
N TYR A 97 4.04 -16.85 23.61
CA TYR A 97 3.32 -16.45 22.40
C TYR A 97 2.34 -17.53 21.90
N LEU A 98 2.22 -18.66 22.61
CA LEU A 98 1.07 -19.56 22.45
C LEU A 98 -0.02 -19.10 23.43
N ASP A 99 -1.02 -18.40 22.90
CA ASP A 99 -2.29 -18.19 23.59
C ASP A 99 -3.12 -19.49 23.50
N ILE A 100 -2.69 -20.51 24.24
CA ILE A 100 -3.53 -21.67 24.52
C ILE A 100 -4.48 -21.24 25.63
N ASP A 101 -5.76 -21.16 25.32
CA ASP A 101 -6.80 -21.04 26.34
C ASP A 101 -6.91 -22.37 27.11
N PHE A 102 -6.02 -22.52 28.09
CA PHE A 102 -6.03 -23.66 29.01
C PHE A 102 -7.30 -23.73 29.85
N HIS A 103 -8.08 -22.66 29.95
CA HIS A 103 -9.36 -22.67 30.66
C HIS A 103 -10.44 -23.33 29.80
N ALA A 104 -10.63 -22.90 28.56
CA ALA A 104 -11.54 -23.54 27.61
C ALA A 104 -11.12 -24.98 27.27
N HIS A 105 -9.81 -25.24 27.14
CA HIS A 105 -9.30 -26.60 26.91
C HIS A 105 -9.56 -27.52 28.12
N ARG A 106 -9.46 -26.97 29.35
CA ARG A 106 -9.81 -27.70 30.57
C ARG A 106 -11.31 -27.95 30.67
N GLU A 107 -12.18 -26.97 30.42
CA GLU A 107 -13.63 -27.17 30.42
C GLU A 107 -14.04 -28.26 29.40
N SER A 108 -13.46 -28.25 28.21
CA SER A 108 -13.67 -29.30 27.19
C SER A 108 -13.28 -30.71 27.69
N LEU A 109 -12.16 -30.82 28.43
CA LEU A 109 -11.75 -32.10 29.04
C LEU A 109 -12.64 -32.48 30.24
N GLU A 110 -13.12 -31.50 31.02
CA GLU A 110 -13.96 -31.77 32.18
C GLU A 110 -15.36 -32.27 31.80
N ASP A 111 -15.88 -31.85 30.64
CA ASP A 111 -17.16 -32.29 30.06
C ASP A 111 -17.05 -33.48 29.09
N THR A 112 -15.83 -33.94 28.77
CA THR A 112 -15.62 -35.11 27.90
C THR A 112 -16.07 -36.38 28.62
N LYS A 113 -17.10 -37.04 28.08
CA LYS A 113 -17.63 -38.31 28.58
C LYS A 113 -16.76 -39.46 28.07
N ILE A 114 -16.43 -40.41 28.95
CA ILE A 114 -15.70 -41.64 28.59
C ILE A 114 -16.39 -42.88 29.15
N ASP A 115 -16.18 -44.01 28.48
CA ASP A 115 -16.68 -45.32 28.89
C ASP A 115 -15.65 -46.05 29.77
N VAL A 116 -16.03 -46.31 31.02
CA VAL A 116 -15.19 -47.00 32.01
C VAL A 116 -15.72 -48.42 32.22
N PHE A 117 -14.84 -49.41 32.06
CA PHE A 117 -15.15 -50.81 32.33
C PHE A 117 -15.02 -51.12 33.82
N VAL A 118 -16.13 -51.49 34.46
CA VAL A 118 -16.18 -51.95 35.85
C VAL A 118 -16.21 -53.48 35.85
N GLN A 119 -15.22 -54.10 36.50
CA GLN A 119 -15.11 -55.55 36.60
C GLN A 119 -15.74 -56.07 37.91
N LYS A 120 -16.49 -57.17 37.82
CA LYS A 120 -17.03 -57.92 38.95
C LYS A 120 -16.57 -59.37 38.84
N ASN A 121 -16.03 -59.89 39.94
CA ASN A 121 -15.41 -61.22 39.99
C ASN A 121 -16.22 -62.17 40.88
N ALA A 122 -16.05 -63.46 40.65
CA ALA A 122 -16.62 -64.54 41.45
C ALA A 122 -18.17 -64.50 41.57
N VAL A 123 -18.85 -64.12 40.48
CA VAL A 123 -20.30 -63.98 40.40
C VAL A 123 -20.92 -65.33 40.05
N ALA A 124 -21.83 -65.83 40.91
CA ALA A 124 -22.47 -67.13 40.71
C ALA A 124 -23.64 -67.04 39.72
N VAL A 125 -23.67 -67.94 38.74
CA VAL A 125 -24.80 -68.14 37.82
C VAL A 125 -25.37 -69.54 38.06
N GLY A 126 -26.67 -69.63 38.33
CA GLY A 126 -27.36 -70.89 38.52
C GLY A 126 -27.54 -71.68 37.21
N ALA A 127 -27.63 -73.00 37.33
CA ALA A 127 -28.05 -73.86 36.23
C ALA A 127 -29.45 -73.47 35.73
N GLY A 128 -29.65 -73.49 34.41
CA GLY A 128 -30.89 -73.11 33.74
C GLY A 128 -31.14 -71.60 33.62
N LEU A 129 -30.17 -70.74 34.01
CA LEU A 129 -30.30 -69.29 33.87
C LEU A 129 -29.73 -68.80 32.53
N ASN A 130 -30.47 -67.91 31.88
CA ASN A 130 -30.07 -67.14 30.69
C ASN A 130 -29.81 -65.65 30.99
N SER A 131 -30.02 -65.24 32.25
CA SER A 131 -29.77 -63.89 32.74
C SER A 131 -29.54 -63.91 34.26
N ILE A 132 -28.88 -62.88 34.78
CA ILE A 132 -28.78 -62.60 36.23
C ILE A 132 -29.08 -61.13 36.51
N THR A 133 -29.69 -60.82 37.66
CA THR A 133 -29.85 -59.43 38.13
C THR A 133 -28.51 -58.89 38.64
N ILE A 134 -28.10 -57.74 38.15
CA ILE A 134 -26.85 -57.05 38.51
C ILE A 134 -27.07 -55.65 39.11
N THR A 135 -28.32 -55.25 39.41
CA THR A 135 -28.66 -53.91 39.94
C THR A 135 -27.78 -53.47 41.13
N SER A 136 -27.42 -54.38 42.04
CA SER A 136 -26.55 -54.10 43.19
C SER A 136 -25.07 -53.87 42.83
N ASP A 137 -24.64 -54.27 41.63
CA ASP A 137 -23.28 -54.07 41.13
C ASP A 137 -23.11 -52.77 40.35
N ILE A 138 -24.20 -52.17 39.88
CA ILE A 138 -24.25 -50.96 39.06
C ILE A 138 -23.93 -49.71 39.90
N LEU A 139 -22.89 -48.97 39.50
CA LEU A 139 -22.48 -47.72 40.16
C LEU A 139 -23.38 -46.53 39.81
N ASN A 140 -23.93 -46.48 38.58
CA ASN A 140 -24.84 -45.43 38.13
C ASN A 140 -26.06 -46.07 37.46
N THR A 141 -27.22 -46.00 38.14
CA THR A 141 -28.49 -46.59 37.71
C THR A 141 -29.23 -45.77 36.64
N VAL A 142 -28.68 -44.65 36.18
CA VAL A 142 -29.15 -43.95 34.97
C VAL A 142 -28.68 -44.74 33.74
N VAL A 143 -29.51 -44.85 32.71
CA VAL A 143 -29.12 -45.43 31.41
C VAL A 143 -28.44 -44.37 30.55
N ALA A 144 -27.24 -44.66 30.03
CA ALA A 144 -26.54 -43.81 29.07
C ALA A 144 -27.19 -43.92 27.68
N VAL A 145 -28.24 -43.12 27.44
CA VAL A 145 -29.05 -43.17 26.20
C VAL A 145 -28.32 -42.69 24.95
N ASP A 146 -27.26 -41.88 25.11
CA ASP A 146 -26.41 -41.37 24.03
C ASP A 146 -24.95 -41.19 24.50
N SER A 147 -24.06 -40.75 23.61
CA SER A 147 -22.63 -40.54 23.89
C SER A 147 -22.34 -39.45 24.94
N ASN A 148 -23.33 -38.63 25.29
CA ASN A 148 -23.15 -37.43 26.09
C ASN A 148 -23.80 -37.56 27.49
N THR A 149 -24.65 -38.57 27.68
CA THR A 149 -25.36 -38.87 28.93
C THR A 149 -24.54 -39.81 29.82
N GLU A 150 -24.27 -39.40 31.06
CA GLU A 150 -23.66 -40.27 32.07
C GLU A 150 -24.64 -41.38 32.52
N GLY A 151 -24.12 -42.60 32.72
CA GLY A 151 -24.97 -43.75 33.05
C GLY A 151 -24.36 -45.08 32.68
N THR A 152 -25.03 -46.17 33.04
CA THR A 152 -24.69 -47.51 32.56
C THR A 152 -25.03 -47.65 31.08
N VAL A 153 -24.08 -48.15 30.29
CA VAL A 153 -24.27 -48.39 28.85
C VAL A 153 -24.86 -49.79 28.65
N ILE A 154 -26.03 -49.84 28.00
CA ILE A 154 -26.79 -51.07 27.76
C ILE A 154 -26.59 -51.61 26.34
N GLY A 155 -26.94 -52.89 26.11
CA GLY A 155 -26.98 -53.53 24.79
C GLY A 155 -25.62 -53.77 24.11
N LYS A 156 -24.50 -53.38 24.73
CA LYS A 156 -23.14 -53.67 24.24
C LYS A 156 -22.70 -55.06 24.69
N GLU A 157 -21.94 -55.73 23.82
CA GLU A 157 -21.30 -57.00 24.14
C GLU A 157 -20.23 -56.84 25.22
N LEU A 158 -20.24 -57.76 26.17
CA LEU A 158 -19.36 -57.77 27.33
C LEU A 158 -18.75 -59.17 27.46
N GLN A 159 -17.43 -59.21 27.64
CA GLN A 159 -16.72 -60.47 27.81
C GLN A 159 -17.06 -61.09 29.18
N ILE A 160 -17.35 -62.39 29.16
CA ILE A 160 -17.49 -63.23 30.34
C ILE A 160 -16.25 -64.14 30.41
N ARG A 161 -15.68 -64.30 31.60
CA ARG A 161 -14.62 -65.28 31.87
C ARG A 161 -15.07 -66.28 32.93
N LYS A 162 -14.47 -67.46 32.93
CA LYS A 162 -14.64 -68.44 34.01
C LYS A 162 -13.84 -67.99 35.23
N ASN A 163 -14.47 -67.92 36.41
CA ASN A 163 -13.77 -67.51 37.63
C ASN A 163 -12.56 -68.41 37.91
N GLY A 164 -11.42 -67.80 38.26
CA GLY A 164 -10.20 -68.50 38.64
C GLY A 164 -9.33 -68.96 37.46
N THR A 165 -9.70 -68.70 36.22
CA THR A 165 -8.79 -68.84 35.07
C THR A 165 -8.16 -67.49 34.72
N GLN A 166 -6.88 -67.48 34.34
CA GLN A 166 -6.28 -66.29 33.74
C GLN A 166 -6.73 -66.22 32.28
N ASP A 167 -7.53 -65.21 31.97
CA ASP A 167 -7.87 -64.71 30.62
C ASP A 167 -8.53 -65.68 29.62
N PHE A 168 -9.06 -66.81 30.07
CA PHE A 168 -9.90 -67.65 29.21
C PHE A 168 -11.35 -67.13 29.16
N PRO A 169 -11.89 -66.82 27.97
CA PRO A 169 -13.31 -66.50 27.83
C PRO A 169 -14.17 -67.70 28.21
N PHE A 170 -15.44 -67.46 28.55
CA PHE A 170 -16.41 -68.53 28.66
C PHE A 170 -16.78 -69.03 27.25
N ILE A 171 -16.80 -70.35 27.07
CA ILE A 171 -17.03 -71.04 25.79
C ILE A 171 -18.17 -72.04 26.02
N ASP A 172 -19.03 -72.22 25.02
CA ASP A 172 -20.11 -73.20 25.05
C ASP A 172 -19.67 -74.62 24.62
N GLU A 173 -20.64 -75.50 24.30
CA GLU A 173 -20.39 -76.89 23.92
C GLU A 173 -19.89 -77.05 22.47
N ASP A 174 -20.22 -76.10 21.58
CA ASP A 174 -19.83 -76.12 20.16
C ASP A 174 -18.46 -75.46 19.92
N GLY A 175 -18.00 -74.65 20.89
CA GLY A 175 -16.70 -73.97 20.87
C GLY A 175 -16.80 -72.46 20.69
N ASP A 176 -18.02 -71.91 20.70
CA ASP A 176 -18.30 -70.50 20.46
C ASP A 176 -18.26 -69.68 21.77
N ARG A 177 -17.95 -68.38 21.63
CA ARG A 177 -17.71 -67.49 22.78
C ARG A 177 -19.04 -67.07 23.39
N VAL A 178 -19.25 -67.40 24.66
CA VAL A 178 -20.37 -66.84 25.44
C VAL A 178 -20.02 -65.40 25.86
N TYR A 179 -20.90 -64.46 25.55
CA TYR A 179 -20.82 -63.06 25.96
C TYR A 179 -22.12 -62.60 26.62
N ALA A 180 -22.07 -61.45 27.26
CA ALA A 180 -23.22 -60.85 27.91
C ALA A 180 -23.60 -59.51 27.27
N LYS A 181 -24.85 -59.07 27.49
CA LYS A 181 -25.28 -57.69 27.30
C LYS A 181 -26.03 -57.22 28.54
N VAL A 182 -25.82 -55.97 28.94
CA VAL A 182 -26.64 -55.37 30.00
C VAL A 182 -27.96 -54.90 29.41
N ARG A 183 -29.07 -55.27 30.05
CA ARG A 183 -30.42 -54.74 29.83
C ARG A 183 -30.88 -54.00 31.08
N GLU A 184 -31.67 -52.95 30.89
CA GLU A 184 -32.44 -52.29 31.95
C GLU A 184 -33.93 -52.62 31.74
N ASP A 185 -34.65 -52.86 32.84
CA ASP A 185 -36.09 -53.08 32.86
C ASP A 185 -36.67 -52.63 34.20
N ALA A 186 -37.62 -51.69 34.17
CA ALA A 186 -38.31 -51.13 35.33
C ALA A 186 -37.39 -50.59 36.46
N GLY A 187 -36.19 -50.11 36.13
CA GLY A 187 -35.18 -49.61 37.07
C GLY A 187 -34.21 -50.68 37.61
N GLU A 188 -34.35 -51.93 37.18
CA GLU A 188 -33.41 -53.01 37.49
C GLU A 188 -32.53 -53.35 36.29
N PHE A 189 -31.28 -53.73 36.58
CA PHE A 189 -30.30 -54.09 35.57
C PHE A 189 -30.06 -55.59 35.55
N TYR A 190 -30.04 -56.15 34.35
CA TYR A 190 -29.88 -57.56 34.08
C TYR A 190 -28.68 -57.77 33.16
N LEU A 191 -27.92 -58.83 33.42
CA LEU A 191 -26.87 -59.32 32.54
C LEU A 191 -27.45 -60.52 31.78
N ASP A 192 -27.89 -60.29 30.55
CA ASP A 192 -28.46 -61.32 29.67
C ASP A 192 -27.32 -62.00 28.89
N PHE A 193 -27.37 -63.32 28.73
CA PHE A 193 -26.29 -64.13 28.15
C PHE A 193 -26.59 -64.58 26.72
N PHE A 194 -25.56 -64.62 25.88
CA PHE A 194 -25.65 -64.92 24.45
C PHE A 194 -24.45 -65.75 23.99
N SER A 195 -24.67 -66.58 22.96
CA SER A 195 -23.62 -67.22 22.15
C SER A 195 -23.98 -67.14 20.67
N GLU A 196 -23.10 -67.59 19.80
CA GLU A 196 -23.34 -67.66 18.36
C GLU A 196 -23.86 -69.05 17.99
N VAL A 197 -25.01 -69.14 17.33
CA VAL A 197 -25.59 -70.41 16.84
C VAL A 197 -25.82 -70.29 15.35
N ALA A 198 -25.06 -71.06 14.57
CA ALA A 198 -25.10 -71.06 13.10
C ALA A 198 -24.88 -69.68 12.45
N GLY A 199 -24.00 -68.85 13.03
CA GLY A 199 -23.68 -67.51 12.51
C GLY A 199 -24.59 -66.38 12.99
N ALA A 200 -25.41 -66.62 14.02
CA ALA A 200 -26.35 -65.64 14.55
C ALA A 200 -26.37 -65.64 16.09
N GLU A 201 -26.53 -64.46 16.69
CA GLU A 201 -26.72 -64.28 18.13
C GLU A 201 -27.97 -65.01 18.62
N ALA A 202 -27.80 -65.90 19.61
CA ALA A 202 -28.86 -66.61 20.29
C ALA A 202 -28.70 -66.52 21.82
N PRO A 203 -29.80 -66.44 22.61
CA PRO A 203 -29.72 -66.45 24.06
C PRO A 203 -29.06 -67.73 24.58
N TYR A 204 -28.01 -67.58 25.37
CA TYR A 204 -27.29 -68.70 25.99
C TYR A 204 -27.88 -69.02 27.36
N THR A 205 -27.98 -70.30 27.70
CA THR A 205 -28.46 -70.78 29.01
C THR A 205 -27.40 -71.69 29.61
N PHE A 206 -26.95 -71.38 30.83
CA PHE A 206 -25.94 -72.20 31.50
C PHE A 206 -26.52 -73.56 31.90
N VAL A 207 -25.94 -74.65 31.41
CA VAL A 207 -26.38 -76.02 31.70
C VAL A 207 -26.09 -76.38 33.17
N ASP A 208 -24.88 -76.07 33.64
CA ASP A 208 -24.43 -76.25 35.01
C ASP A 208 -24.38 -74.91 35.77
N ALA A 209 -24.41 -74.98 37.11
CA ALA A 209 -24.14 -73.80 37.93
C ALA A 209 -22.65 -73.46 37.86
N VAL A 210 -22.33 -72.22 37.47
CA VAL A 210 -20.95 -71.76 37.26
C VAL A 210 -20.65 -70.51 38.09
N THR A 211 -19.38 -70.14 38.12
CA THR A 211 -18.96 -68.85 38.64
C THR A 211 -18.18 -68.13 37.55
N ILE A 212 -18.57 -66.89 37.27
CA ILE A 212 -18.03 -66.05 36.20
C ILE A 212 -17.41 -64.77 36.74
N ASP A 213 -16.51 -64.21 35.96
CA ASP A 213 -16.09 -62.81 36.07
C ASP A 213 -16.66 -62.06 34.87
N TYR A 214 -17.30 -60.92 35.09
CA TYR A 214 -17.88 -60.09 34.04
C TYR A 214 -17.40 -58.64 34.14
N LYS A 215 -17.51 -57.90 33.04
CA LYS A 215 -17.33 -56.44 33.01
C LYS A 215 -18.64 -55.80 32.57
N TYR A 216 -18.97 -54.62 33.08
CA TYR A 216 -20.00 -53.74 32.52
C TYR A 216 -19.41 -52.35 32.26
N ILE A 217 -20.12 -51.51 31.49
CA ILE A 217 -19.65 -50.18 31.11
C ILE A 217 -20.45 -49.11 31.84
N THR A 218 -19.78 -48.18 32.50
CA THR A 218 -20.35 -46.94 33.01
C THR A 218 -19.74 -45.74 32.30
N ARG A 219 -20.58 -44.86 31.76
CA ARG A 219 -20.18 -43.59 31.13
C ARG A 219 -20.14 -42.48 32.18
N THR A 220 -19.02 -41.78 32.25
CA THR A 220 -18.76 -40.70 33.23
C THR A 220 -17.87 -39.62 32.63
N ASN A 221 -17.93 -38.41 33.19
CA ASN A 221 -16.98 -37.35 32.96
C ASN A 221 -15.54 -37.78 33.26
N LEU A 222 -14.61 -37.44 32.37
CA LEU A 222 -13.16 -37.64 32.55
C LEU A 222 -12.63 -36.95 33.83
N SER A 223 -13.20 -35.81 34.20
CA SER A 223 -12.87 -35.04 35.41
C SER A 223 -13.19 -35.73 36.74
N VAL A 224 -14.15 -36.65 36.74
CA VAL A 224 -14.63 -37.34 37.96
C VAL A 224 -13.77 -38.54 38.30
N ILE A 225 -12.91 -38.99 37.37
CA ILE A 225 -12.01 -40.13 37.60
C ILE A 225 -10.83 -39.67 38.46
N PRO A 226 -10.62 -40.26 39.66
CA PRO A 226 -9.44 -39.96 40.46
C PRO A 226 -8.17 -40.24 39.65
N VAL A 227 -7.17 -39.35 39.74
CA VAL A 227 -5.89 -39.52 39.03
C VAL A 227 -5.26 -40.88 39.37
N ASP A 228 -5.43 -41.34 40.62
CA ASP A 228 -4.99 -42.66 41.08
C ASP A 228 -5.68 -43.83 40.37
N ALA A 229 -6.94 -43.70 39.94
CA ALA A 229 -7.66 -44.74 39.19
C ALA A 229 -7.18 -44.85 37.73
N ILE A 230 -6.75 -43.74 37.12
CA ILE A 230 -6.07 -43.73 35.81
C ILE A 230 -4.66 -44.33 35.92
N VAL A 231 -4.02 -44.23 37.10
CA VAL A 231 -2.65 -44.72 37.34
C VAL A 231 -2.62 -46.16 37.88
N SER A 232 -3.67 -46.65 38.54
CA SER A 232 -3.76 -48.03 39.06
C SER A 232 -4.36 -49.04 38.08
N GLY A 233 -4.84 -48.61 36.91
CA GLY A 233 -5.23 -49.52 35.82
C GLY A 233 -4.04 -50.24 35.15
N GLY A 234 -2.81 -49.81 35.45
CA GLY A 234 -1.58 -50.30 34.84
C GLY A 234 -0.82 -51.37 35.62
N ALA A 235 -1.47 -52.48 36.01
CA ALA A 235 -0.76 -53.72 36.41
C ALA A 235 -1.71 -54.94 36.51
N GLY A 236 -1.97 -55.65 35.40
CA GLY A 236 -2.49 -57.02 35.49
C GLY A 236 -3.34 -57.52 34.33
N LEU A 237 -2.68 -58.19 33.37
CA LEU A 237 -3.20 -59.35 32.60
C LEU A 237 -4.45 -59.11 31.71
N VAL A 238 -4.20 -58.87 30.42
CA VAL A 238 -4.83 -59.61 29.30
C VAL A 238 -3.82 -59.68 28.14
N ALA A 239 -3.77 -60.77 27.38
CA ALA A 239 -3.17 -60.76 26.04
C ALA A 239 -4.00 -59.87 25.09
N ASP A 240 -3.36 -59.26 24.09
CA ASP A 240 -3.96 -58.31 23.15
C ASP A 240 -4.62 -57.06 23.78
N ALA A 241 -4.32 -56.76 25.06
CA ALA A 241 -4.65 -55.49 25.68
C ALA A 241 -3.78 -54.36 25.10
N VAL A 242 -4.32 -53.67 24.09
CA VAL A 242 -3.77 -52.37 23.67
C VAL A 242 -3.86 -51.42 24.86
N ASP A 243 -2.71 -50.88 25.29
CA ASP A 243 -2.59 -49.97 26.43
C ASP A 243 -3.64 -48.85 26.33
N ALA A 244 -4.60 -48.82 27.27
CA ALA A 244 -5.68 -47.85 27.26
C ALA A 244 -5.18 -46.40 27.29
N LYS A 245 -4.01 -46.16 27.89
CA LYS A 245 -3.35 -44.85 27.90
C LYS A 245 -2.79 -44.49 26.54
N ALA A 246 -2.20 -45.45 25.83
CA ALA A 246 -1.78 -45.28 24.44
C ALA A 246 -2.99 -45.10 23.49
N TYR A 247 -4.03 -45.93 23.63
CA TYR A 247 -5.22 -45.88 22.77
C TYR A 247 -6.04 -44.60 22.97
N MET A 248 -6.14 -44.09 24.21
CA MET A 248 -6.70 -42.76 24.51
C MET A 248 -5.86 -41.63 23.91
N ASN A 249 -4.54 -41.64 24.13
CA ASN A 249 -3.66 -40.61 23.58
C ASN A 249 -3.67 -40.60 22.04
N LEU A 250 -3.74 -41.76 21.39
CA LEU A 250 -3.81 -41.88 19.94
C LEU A 250 -5.17 -41.44 19.38
N ASN A 251 -6.29 -41.81 20.01
CA ASN A 251 -7.62 -41.31 19.59
C ASN A 251 -7.78 -39.80 19.83
N GLN A 252 -7.22 -39.25 20.92
CA GLN A 252 -7.25 -37.81 21.14
C GLN A 252 -6.35 -37.09 20.13
N LEU A 253 -5.13 -37.55 19.91
CA LEU A 253 -4.23 -37.01 18.87
C LEU A 253 -4.86 -37.07 17.48
N MET A 254 -5.64 -38.11 17.16
CA MET A 254 -6.41 -38.19 15.92
C MET A 254 -7.51 -37.13 15.83
N LYS A 255 -8.20 -36.83 16.93
CA LYS A 255 -9.21 -35.75 16.97
C LYS A 255 -8.57 -34.36 16.93
N ASP A 256 -7.40 -34.20 17.53
CA ASP A 256 -6.65 -32.93 17.51
C ASP A 256 -6.07 -32.63 16.11
N ILE A 257 -5.62 -33.65 15.38
CA ILE A 257 -5.09 -33.51 14.00
C ILE A 257 -6.21 -33.42 12.95
N TYR A 258 -7.29 -34.20 13.08
CA TYR A 258 -8.31 -34.38 12.03
C TYR A 258 -9.72 -33.90 12.41
N GLY A 259 -9.87 -33.21 13.55
CA GLY A 259 -11.14 -32.74 14.08
C GLY A 259 -12.02 -33.86 14.68
N GLY A 260 -13.20 -33.51 15.18
CA GLY A 260 -14.10 -34.42 15.91
C GLY A 260 -14.60 -35.65 15.13
N SER A 261 -14.36 -35.72 13.81
CA SER A 261 -14.63 -36.88 12.96
C SER A 261 -13.50 -37.92 12.92
N GLY A 262 -12.33 -37.64 13.51
CA GLY A 262 -11.21 -38.58 13.58
C GLY A 262 -11.54 -39.79 14.47
N THR A 263 -11.46 -40.99 13.90
CA THR A 263 -11.58 -42.26 14.64
C THR A 263 -10.44 -43.21 14.26
N LEU A 264 -10.05 -44.08 15.20
CA LEU A 264 -9.19 -45.23 14.95
C LEU A 264 -10.03 -46.50 14.82
N ASP A 265 -9.56 -47.46 14.03
CA ASP A 265 -10.05 -48.84 14.10
C ASP A 265 -9.40 -49.63 15.26
N ASN A 266 -9.78 -50.90 15.43
CA ASN A 266 -9.23 -51.75 16.48
C ASN A 266 -7.71 -52.01 16.34
N ASP A 267 -7.16 -51.88 15.12
CA ASP A 267 -5.74 -52.12 14.83
C ASP A 267 -4.91 -50.83 14.97
N GLY A 268 -5.55 -49.70 15.31
CA GLY A 268 -4.90 -48.40 15.48
C GLY A 268 -4.65 -47.64 14.18
N ASN A 269 -5.28 -48.03 13.07
CA ASN A 269 -5.24 -47.26 11.83
C ASN A 269 -6.30 -46.16 11.80
N ALA A 270 -5.98 -45.08 11.10
CA ALA A 270 -6.86 -43.92 10.94
C ALA A 270 -8.06 -44.24 10.02
N ASN A 271 -9.24 -44.41 10.61
CA ASN A 271 -10.51 -44.59 9.91
C ASN A 271 -11.05 -43.23 9.44
N LEU A 272 -10.37 -42.66 8.44
CA LEU A 272 -10.75 -41.41 7.78
C LEU A 272 -11.74 -41.69 6.65
N ALA A 273 -12.82 -40.90 6.57
CA ALA A 273 -13.81 -40.98 5.47
C ALA A 273 -13.20 -40.77 4.06
N THR A 274 -11.99 -40.23 3.98
CA THR A 274 -11.16 -40.20 2.78
C THR A 274 -9.72 -40.46 3.23
N ASN A 275 -9.10 -41.54 2.75
CA ASN A 275 -7.76 -41.93 3.20
C ASN A 275 -6.71 -40.85 2.88
N ILE A 276 -5.59 -40.85 3.61
CA ILE A 276 -4.58 -39.79 3.51
C ILE A 276 -3.95 -39.67 2.11
N VAL A 277 -3.81 -40.78 1.38
CA VAL A 277 -3.29 -40.79 0.00
C VAL A 277 -4.27 -40.06 -0.93
N GLN A 278 -5.57 -40.26 -0.74
CA GLN A 278 -6.62 -39.58 -1.50
C GLN A 278 -6.76 -38.10 -1.10
N GLN A 279 -6.57 -37.74 0.17
CA GLN A 279 -6.52 -36.32 0.58
C GLN A 279 -5.33 -35.59 -0.06
N ILE A 280 -4.14 -36.20 -0.06
CA ILE A 280 -2.95 -35.67 -0.73
C ILE A 280 -3.20 -35.56 -2.24
N ALA A 281 -3.81 -36.56 -2.88
CA ALA A 281 -4.18 -36.50 -4.29
C ALA A 281 -5.17 -35.36 -4.60
N ASN A 282 -6.18 -35.15 -3.75
CA ASN A 282 -7.15 -34.07 -3.89
C ASN A 282 -6.50 -32.68 -3.77
N GLU A 283 -5.58 -32.48 -2.81
CA GLU A 283 -4.83 -31.23 -2.65
C GLU A 283 -3.87 -30.97 -3.84
N ILE A 284 -3.19 -32.01 -4.33
CA ILE A 284 -2.36 -31.93 -5.55
C ILE A 284 -3.22 -31.54 -6.75
N GLN A 285 -4.42 -32.12 -6.91
CA GLN A 285 -5.33 -31.78 -7.98
C GLN A 285 -5.83 -30.33 -7.86
N ALA A 286 -6.27 -29.90 -6.66
CA ALA A 286 -6.74 -28.53 -6.42
C ALA A 286 -5.67 -27.48 -6.74
N ARG A 287 -4.40 -27.74 -6.37
CA ARG A 287 -3.26 -26.89 -6.76
C ARG A 287 -3.00 -26.90 -8.26
N THR A 288 -3.05 -28.08 -8.89
CA THR A 288 -2.86 -28.23 -10.34
C THR A 288 -3.94 -27.48 -11.13
N ASP A 289 -5.19 -27.53 -10.66
CA ASP A 289 -6.32 -26.83 -11.26
C ASP A 289 -6.19 -25.31 -11.08
N ALA A 290 -5.80 -24.84 -9.89
CA ALA A 290 -5.53 -23.43 -9.62
C ALA A 290 -4.37 -22.88 -10.49
N ASP A 291 -3.25 -23.58 -10.56
CA ASP A 291 -2.09 -23.22 -11.39
C ASP A 291 -2.43 -23.27 -12.89
N THR A 292 -3.36 -24.12 -13.29
CA THR A 292 -3.86 -24.20 -14.67
C THR A 292 -4.81 -23.04 -14.98
N ALA A 293 -5.68 -22.66 -14.04
CA ALA A 293 -6.52 -21.47 -14.17
C ALA A 293 -5.68 -20.19 -14.29
N ILE A 294 -4.65 -20.01 -13.44
CA ILE A 294 -3.73 -18.87 -13.49
C ILE A 294 -2.98 -18.84 -14.84
N ARG A 295 -2.46 -19.97 -15.32
CA ARG A 295 -1.79 -20.04 -16.63
C ARG A 295 -2.72 -19.78 -17.80
N ASN A 296 -3.96 -20.26 -17.75
CA ASN A 296 -4.97 -19.99 -18.78
C ASN A 296 -5.37 -18.51 -18.80
N ASP A 297 -5.48 -17.88 -17.64
CA ASP A 297 -5.74 -16.44 -17.52
C ASP A 297 -4.60 -15.59 -18.08
N LEU A 298 -3.34 -15.96 -17.80
CA LEU A 298 -2.13 -15.32 -18.34
C LEU A 298 -1.94 -15.54 -19.85
N ALA A 299 -2.30 -16.73 -20.36
CA ALA A 299 -2.20 -17.08 -21.78
C ALA A 299 -3.42 -16.62 -22.60
N SER A 300 -4.44 -16.05 -21.96
CA SER A 300 -5.71 -15.70 -22.60
C SER A 300 -5.54 -14.57 -23.61
N THR A 301 -5.96 -14.83 -24.86
CA THR A 301 -6.08 -13.81 -25.91
C THR A 301 -7.45 -13.12 -25.92
N ALA A 302 -8.32 -13.41 -24.94
CA ALA A 302 -9.62 -12.78 -24.82
C ALA A 302 -9.48 -11.27 -24.55
N ALA A 303 -10.26 -10.46 -25.28
CA ALA A 303 -10.25 -9.01 -25.14
C ALA A 303 -10.46 -8.59 -23.67
N THR A 304 -9.75 -7.55 -23.23
CA THR A 304 -9.75 -6.97 -21.87
C THR A 304 -9.24 -7.86 -20.71
N LYS A 305 -9.02 -9.17 -20.90
CA LYS A 305 -8.59 -10.08 -19.82
C LYS A 305 -7.24 -9.70 -19.21
N GLY A 306 -6.26 -9.32 -20.03
CA GLY A 306 -4.97 -8.82 -19.53
C GLY A 306 -5.11 -7.55 -18.69
N ALA A 307 -5.95 -6.59 -19.12
CA ALA A 307 -6.19 -5.34 -18.39
C ALA A 307 -6.84 -5.56 -17.02
N SER A 308 -7.77 -6.52 -16.91
CA SER A 308 -8.42 -6.86 -15.64
C SER A 308 -7.49 -7.56 -14.65
N LEU A 309 -6.49 -8.32 -15.12
CA LEU A 309 -5.48 -8.98 -14.27
C LEU A 309 -4.51 -7.99 -13.60
N VAL A 310 -4.18 -6.88 -14.26
CA VAL A 310 -3.25 -5.85 -13.73
C VAL A 310 -3.97 -4.59 -13.22
N GLY A 311 -5.30 -4.60 -13.13
CA GLY A 311 -6.08 -3.50 -12.56
C GLY A 311 -6.04 -2.20 -13.37
N VAL A 312 -5.84 -2.28 -14.70
CA VAL A 312 -5.84 -1.10 -15.57
C VAL A 312 -7.25 -0.51 -15.62
N VAL A 313 -7.38 0.74 -15.16
CA VAL A 313 -8.63 1.51 -15.25
C VAL A 313 -8.95 1.77 -16.71
N VAL A 314 -10.18 1.47 -17.13
CA VAL A 314 -10.66 1.75 -18.48
C VAL A 314 -10.87 3.26 -18.63
N ASP A 315 -10.00 3.91 -19.39
CA ASP A 315 -10.15 5.31 -19.79
C ASP A 315 -10.95 5.37 -21.12
N PRO A 316 -12.12 6.04 -21.16
CA PRO A 316 -12.93 6.16 -22.37
C PRO A 316 -12.21 6.81 -23.57
N ASN A 317 -11.14 7.57 -23.34
CA ASN A 317 -10.37 8.22 -24.39
C ASN A 317 -9.43 7.26 -25.15
N TYR A 318 -9.23 6.04 -24.63
CA TYR A 318 -8.31 5.03 -25.17
C TYR A 318 -8.99 3.68 -25.45
N ASP A 319 -10.32 3.66 -25.60
CA ASP A 319 -11.07 2.43 -25.89
C ASP A 319 -10.61 1.77 -27.22
N GLY A 320 -10.45 0.46 -27.21
CA GLY A 320 -9.92 -0.34 -28.31
C GLY A 320 -8.43 -0.16 -28.63
N ALA A 321 -7.70 0.75 -27.99
CA ALA A 321 -6.27 0.95 -28.24
C ALA A 321 -5.40 -0.08 -27.48
N ASN A 322 -4.42 -0.68 -28.16
CA ASN A 322 -3.39 -1.47 -27.48
C ASN A 322 -2.23 -0.58 -27.00
N VAL A 323 -1.42 -1.07 -26.07
CA VAL A 323 -0.30 -0.30 -25.46
C VAL A 323 0.67 0.24 -26.52
N GLN A 324 0.92 -0.53 -27.59
CA GLN A 324 1.79 -0.10 -28.69
C GLN A 324 1.20 1.08 -29.47
N ALA A 325 -0.12 1.11 -29.69
CA ALA A 325 -0.81 2.23 -30.34
C ALA A 325 -0.78 3.51 -29.48
N VAL A 326 -0.99 3.39 -28.17
CA VAL A 326 -0.91 4.53 -27.23
C VAL A 326 0.51 5.09 -27.14
N LEU A 327 1.53 4.21 -27.10
CA LEU A 327 2.94 4.65 -27.12
C LEU A 327 3.34 5.29 -28.46
N ALA A 328 2.79 4.82 -29.58
CA ALA A 328 3.00 5.42 -30.89
C ALA A 328 2.35 6.81 -31.01
N ASP A 329 1.11 6.98 -30.53
CA ASP A 329 0.44 8.29 -30.44
C ASP A 329 1.26 9.28 -29.59
N LEU A 330 1.68 8.84 -28.40
CA LEU A 330 2.48 9.68 -27.50
C LEU A 330 3.83 10.07 -28.14
N ALA A 331 4.51 9.14 -28.80
CA ALA A 331 5.77 9.41 -29.50
C ALA A 331 5.57 10.41 -30.65
N GLN A 332 4.52 10.25 -31.47
CA GLN A 332 4.22 11.18 -32.55
C GLN A 332 3.93 12.59 -31.99
N ARG A 333 3.12 12.69 -30.93
CA ARG A 333 2.80 13.97 -30.29
C ARG A 333 4.01 14.67 -29.68
N VAL A 334 5.00 13.93 -29.18
CA VAL A 334 6.29 14.51 -28.74
C VAL A 334 7.06 15.06 -29.94
N VAL A 335 7.18 14.30 -31.03
CA VAL A 335 7.85 14.74 -32.28
C VAL A 335 7.17 15.98 -32.87
N ASP A 336 5.83 16.03 -32.86
CA ASP A 336 5.07 17.19 -33.36
C ASP A 336 5.31 18.44 -32.50
N VAL A 337 5.45 18.29 -31.17
CA VAL A 337 5.77 19.39 -30.25
C VAL A 337 7.23 19.84 -30.39
N GLU A 338 8.18 18.92 -30.57
CA GLU A 338 9.58 19.25 -30.86
C GLU A 338 9.71 20.00 -32.19
N SER A 339 9.00 19.55 -33.23
CA SER A 339 8.94 20.22 -34.54
C SER A 339 8.30 21.61 -34.48
N LEU A 340 7.27 21.80 -33.62
CA LEU A 340 6.62 23.09 -33.41
C LEU A 340 7.49 24.09 -32.64
N THR A 341 8.36 23.60 -31.75
CA THR A 341 9.20 24.43 -30.86
C THR A 341 10.61 24.67 -31.37
N ALA A 342 11.08 23.84 -32.32
CA ALA A 342 12.31 24.08 -33.07
C ALA A 342 12.30 25.45 -33.78
N GLY A 343 13.33 26.26 -33.55
CA GLY A 343 13.45 27.61 -34.13
C GLY A 343 12.65 28.72 -33.44
N MET A 344 11.87 28.43 -32.37
CA MET A 344 11.15 29.49 -31.64
C MET A 344 12.04 30.47 -30.87
N ALA A 345 13.31 30.11 -30.62
CA ALA A 345 14.26 30.93 -29.88
C ALA A 345 15.09 31.87 -30.79
N ASP A 346 15.10 31.63 -32.10
CA ASP A 346 15.95 32.34 -33.04
C ASP A 346 15.23 33.60 -33.52
N ARG A 347 15.57 34.72 -32.87
CA ARG A 347 15.14 36.07 -33.26
C ARG A 347 15.81 36.46 -34.56
N ASP A 348 15.04 36.78 -35.59
CA ASP A 348 15.56 37.51 -36.73
C ASP A 348 15.33 39.02 -36.61
N ALA A 349 16.29 39.79 -37.12
CA ALA A 349 16.59 41.13 -36.63
C ALA A 349 15.84 42.25 -37.35
N ASP A 350 15.12 41.95 -38.42
CA ASP A 350 14.79 42.95 -39.40
C ASP A 350 13.34 42.98 -39.92
N SER A 351 12.34 42.28 -39.37
CA SER A 351 10.94 42.10 -39.88
C SER A 351 10.27 43.20 -40.71
N ALA A 352 9.85 42.86 -41.94
CA ALA A 352 9.29 43.84 -42.87
C ALA A 352 7.83 44.31 -42.73
N ASN A 353 7.25 44.32 -41.53
CA ASN A 353 6.12 45.18 -41.13
C ASN A 353 6.16 45.39 -39.57
N GLY A 354 7.27 45.86 -38.99
CA GLY A 354 7.54 45.91 -37.53
C GLY A 354 8.01 44.56 -36.95
N TYR A 355 8.54 44.51 -35.71
CA TYR A 355 9.21 43.39 -34.97
C TYR A 355 8.67 41.93 -35.11
N PHE A 356 7.54 41.71 -35.77
CA PHE A 356 7.06 40.47 -36.37
C PHE A 356 6.18 40.87 -37.58
N LYS A 357 6.46 40.42 -38.82
CA LYS A 357 5.60 40.71 -39.99
C LYS A 357 4.45 39.69 -40.10
N ALA A 358 3.44 40.02 -40.89
CA ALA A 358 2.16 39.31 -41.03
C ALA A 358 2.08 38.44 -42.30
N GLY A 359 1.63 37.20 -42.11
CA GLY A 359 1.36 36.18 -43.13
C GLY A 359 0.71 34.94 -42.48
N ASP A 360 0.23 34.00 -43.29
CA ASP A 360 -0.30 32.72 -42.79
C ASP A 360 0.85 31.69 -42.77
N PHE A 361 1.31 31.33 -41.57
CA PHE A 361 2.64 30.76 -41.38
C PHE A 361 2.61 29.25 -41.16
N GLY A 362 2.48 28.49 -42.25
CA GLY A 362 2.53 27.03 -42.23
C GLY A 362 3.84 26.43 -41.70
N THR A 363 4.94 27.19 -41.64
CA THR A 363 6.24 26.79 -41.05
C THR A 363 6.95 27.98 -40.39
N ALA A 364 7.90 27.70 -39.48
CA ALA A 364 8.67 28.72 -38.76
C ALA A 364 9.57 29.57 -39.69
N GLU A 365 10.18 28.97 -40.70
CA GLU A 365 11.03 29.65 -41.71
C GLU A 365 10.31 30.81 -42.41
N GLY A 366 9.01 30.65 -42.69
CA GLY A 366 8.18 31.71 -43.27
C GLY A 366 7.99 32.93 -42.34
N ARG A 367 8.06 32.74 -41.01
CA ARG A 367 8.02 33.82 -40.02
C ARG A 367 9.35 34.56 -39.92
N ILE A 368 10.46 33.86 -40.15
CA ILE A 368 11.83 34.36 -40.04
C ILE A 368 12.19 35.28 -41.21
N VAL A 369 11.75 34.98 -42.45
CA VAL A 369 11.84 35.96 -43.56
C VAL A 369 10.84 37.11 -43.38
N ASN A 370 9.69 36.83 -42.75
CA ASN A 370 8.83 37.87 -42.15
C ASN A 370 9.46 38.51 -40.88
N LEU A 371 10.70 38.18 -40.56
CA LEU A 371 11.58 38.81 -39.59
C LEU A 371 12.85 39.45 -40.23
N GLU A 372 12.88 39.76 -41.55
CA GLU A 372 14.06 40.38 -42.23
C GLU A 372 13.88 41.57 -43.28
N THR A 373 12.99 42.60 -43.17
CA THR A 373 13.18 43.90 -43.94
C THR A 373 12.53 45.28 -43.52
N VAL A 374 11.82 45.48 -42.38
CA VAL A 374 11.31 46.76 -41.80
C VAL A 374 11.47 46.90 -40.28
N ALA A 375 12.25 46.06 -39.62
CA ALA A 375 13.30 46.67 -38.83
C ALA A 375 14.30 47.31 -39.82
N ASP A 376 14.70 46.66 -40.93
CA ASP A 376 15.57 47.26 -41.95
C ASP A 376 15.00 48.57 -42.55
N ALA A 377 13.78 48.58 -43.06
CA ALA A 377 13.08 49.81 -43.48
C ALA A 377 12.57 50.76 -42.37
N GLU A 378 12.33 50.37 -41.11
CA GLU A 378 12.11 51.35 -40.01
C GLU A 378 13.45 51.99 -39.61
N PHE A 379 14.54 51.24 -39.53
CA PHE A 379 15.89 51.75 -39.32
C PHE A 379 16.31 52.66 -40.46
N LYS A 380 16.02 52.29 -41.72
CA LYS A 380 16.21 53.16 -42.87
C LYS A 380 15.37 54.44 -42.78
N ALA A 381 14.08 54.35 -42.44
CA ALA A 381 13.21 55.52 -42.28
C ALA A 381 13.67 56.44 -41.12
N GLN A 382 14.17 55.87 -40.02
CA GLN A 382 14.77 56.64 -38.92
C GLN A 382 16.09 57.30 -39.34
N ASN A 383 16.96 56.58 -40.05
CA ASN A 383 18.22 57.13 -40.53
C ASN A 383 17.99 58.25 -41.57
N GLU A 384 17.08 58.06 -42.52
CA GLU A 384 16.65 59.10 -43.47
C GLU A 384 16.08 60.32 -42.74
N ARG A 385 15.29 60.12 -41.68
CA ARG A 385 14.77 61.21 -40.84
C ARG A 385 15.87 61.91 -40.03
N LEU A 386 16.87 61.18 -39.53
CA LEU A 386 18.00 61.75 -38.79
C LEU A 386 18.89 62.59 -39.72
N VAL A 387 19.33 62.01 -40.84
CA VAL A 387 20.10 62.72 -41.88
C VAL A 387 19.36 63.97 -42.33
N LYS A 388 18.03 63.88 -42.53
CA LYS A 388 17.20 65.04 -42.86
C LYS A 388 17.21 66.12 -41.78
N LEU A 389 17.19 65.77 -40.49
CA LEU A 389 17.24 66.74 -39.41
C LEU A 389 18.63 67.40 -39.28
N GLU A 390 19.69 66.61 -39.40
CA GLU A 390 21.08 67.08 -39.32
C GLU A 390 21.47 67.97 -40.51
N THR A 391 20.94 67.68 -41.70
CA THR A 391 21.21 68.47 -42.92
C THR A 391 20.24 69.64 -43.13
N GLU A 392 19.14 69.74 -42.37
CA GLU A 392 18.22 70.87 -42.45
C GLU A 392 18.72 72.11 -41.70
N GLU A 393 19.48 71.98 -40.61
CA GLU A 393 19.95 73.16 -39.86
C GLU A 393 21.13 73.83 -40.57
N GLU A 394 21.02 75.14 -40.78
CA GLU A 394 22.00 75.95 -41.51
C GLU A 394 22.28 77.25 -40.75
N GLU A 395 23.54 77.68 -40.76
CA GLU A 395 24.02 78.87 -40.04
C GLU A 395 24.96 79.68 -40.93
N GLU A 396 24.63 80.95 -41.15
CA GLU A 396 25.40 81.87 -41.98
C GLU A 396 25.87 83.07 -41.16
N VAL A 397 27.11 83.51 -41.44
CA VAL A 397 27.71 84.72 -40.88
C VAL A 397 28.11 85.63 -42.04
N PHE A 398 27.72 86.89 -41.96
CA PHE A 398 28.05 87.92 -42.94
C PHE A 398 28.47 89.21 -42.24
N GLU A 399 29.58 89.80 -42.69
CA GLU A 399 30.09 91.09 -42.19
C GLU A 399 29.67 92.19 -43.18
N ALA A 400 28.94 93.20 -42.71
CA ALA A 400 28.42 94.26 -43.57
C ALA A 400 29.51 95.27 -43.97
N ALA A 401 29.63 95.57 -45.25
CA ALA A 401 30.46 96.67 -45.77
C ALA A 401 29.79 98.04 -45.59
N GLY A 402 28.49 98.07 -45.30
CA GLY A 402 27.71 99.27 -44.97
C GLY A 402 26.92 99.79 -46.17
N GLY A 403 25.60 99.95 -45.98
CA GLY A 403 24.68 100.41 -47.02
C GLY A 403 24.03 99.30 -47.85
N GLU A 404 24.21 98.04 -47.49
CA GLU A 404 23.45 96.91 -48.04
C GLU A 404 21.94 97.06 -47.77
N THR A 405 21.14 96.82 -48.80
CA THR A 405 19.66 96.80 -48.70
C THR A 405 19.07 95.40 -48.77
N GLU A 406 19.87 94.38 -49.11
CA GLU A 406 19.46 92.98 -49.28
C GLU A 406 20.62 92.06 -48.86
N TYR A 407 20.30 90.95 -48.20
CA TYR A 407 21.20 89.80 -48.04
C TYR A 407 20.48 88.53 -48.52
N VAL A 408 21.13 87.82 -49.46
CA VAL A 408 20.63 86.57 -50.04
C VAL A 408 21.36 85.41 -49.37
N PHE A 409 20.60 84.41 -48.90
CA PHE A 409 21.17 83.23 -48.27
C PHE A 409 22.00 82.42 -49.28
N LEU A 410 23.20 82.02 -48.87
CA LEU A 410 24.21 81.37 -49.71
C LEU A 410 24.05 79.85 -49.73
N ASN A 411 23.63 79.26 -48.61
CA ASN A 411 23.58 77.81 -48.36
C ASN A 411 22.21 77.19 -48.63
N GLY A 412 21.28 77.96 -49.23
CA GLY A 412 20.01 77.48 -49.77
C GLY A 412 18.78 78.22 -49.25
N LEU A 413 17.62 77.93 -49.84
CA LEU A 413 16.34 78.53 -49.46
C LEU A 413 15.92 78.08 -48.06
N ALA A 414 15.48 79.01 -47.22
CA ALA A 414 14.94 78.73 -45.89
C ALA A 414 13.45 78.41 -45.93
N LYS A 415 13.03 77.49 -45.06
CA LYS A 415 11.61 77.19 -44.83
C LYS A 415 10.88 78.38 -44.20
N PRO A 416 9.58 78.59 -44.50
CA PRO A 416 8.80 79.63 -43.84
C PRO A 416 8.83 79.49 -42.32
N LYS A 417 8.99 80.62 -41.61
CA LYS A 417 8.99 80.70 -40.13
C LYS A 417 10.15 79.98 -39.41
N THR A 418 11.21 79.56 -40.11
CA THR A 418 12.38 78.92 -39.46
C THR A 418 13.60 79.84 -39.34
N VAL A 419 13.59 81.00 -39.98
CA VAL A 419 14.70 81.96 -39.97
C VAL A 419 14.72 82.77 -38.67
N LEU A 420 15.84 82.71 -37.96
CA LEU A 420 16.24 83.58 -36.87
C LEU A 420 17.40 84.47 -37.37
N LEU A 421 17.24 85.78 -37.25
CA LEU A 421 18.24 86.76 -37.68
C LEU A 421 18.72 87.57 -36.48
N SER A 422 20.03 87.70 -36.33
CA SER A 422 20.68 88.51 -35.30
C SER A 422 21.70 89.46 -35.93
N ILE A 423 21.75 90.70 -35.43
CA ILE A 423 22.78 91.69 -35.79
C ILE A 423 23.56 91.99 -34.52
N ASN A 424 24.89 91.83 -34.55
CA ASN A 424 25.78 91.96 -33.38
C ASN A 424 25.29 91.19 -32.14
N GLY A 425 24.72 90.00 -32.36
CA GLY A 425 24.13 89.14 -31.31
C GLY A 425 22.74 89.56 -30.80
N GLN A 426 22.16 90.67 -31.28
CA GLN A 426 20.78 91.05 -30.96
C GLN A 426 19.81 90.47 -31.98
N VAL A 427 18.86 89.64 -31.51
CA VAL A 427 17.79 89.07 -32.34
C VAL A 427 16.90 90.18 -32.89
N GLN A 428 16.68 90.15 -34.20
CA GLN A 428 15.89 91.13 -34.93
C GLN A 428 14.45 90.63 -35.16
N THR A 429 13.49 91.55 -35.11
CA THR A 429 12.08 91.24 -35.40
C THR A 429 11.75 91.57 -36.86
N PRO A 430 11.14 90.65 -37.63
CA PRO A 430 10.72 90.94 -39.01
C PRO A 430 9.66 92.04 -39.05
N ALA A 431 9.58 92.75 -40.19
CA ALA A 431 8.76 93.93 -40.44
C ALA A 431 9.11 95.19 -39.59
N ILE A 432 10.23 95.17 -38.84
CA ILE A 432 10.79 96.37 -38.19
C ILE A 432 12.10 96.76 -38.89
N ASN A 433 13.13 95.93 -38.75
CA ASN A 433 14.47 96.21 -39.28
C ASN A 433 14.76 95.46 -40.59
N PHE A 434 13.97 94.43 -40.91
CA PHE A 434 14.07 93.69 -42.16
C PHE A 434 12.72 93.07 -42.57
N GLU A 435 12.56 92.77 -43.84
CA GLU A 435 11.48 91.93 -44.39
C GLU A 435 12.06 90.67 -45.04
N TYR A 436 11.31 89.57 -45.05
CA TYR A 436 11.77 88.35 -45.73
C TYR A 436 11.64 88.49 -47.25
N LEU A 437 12.72 88.16 -47.96
CA LEU A 437 12.69 88.02 -49.41
C LEU A 437 12.15 86.62 -49.76
N VAL A 438 10.92 86.55 -50.25
CA VAL A 438 10.19 85.30 -50.49
C VAL A 438 10.18 84.95 -51.99
N ASP A 439 10.30 83.67 -52.32
CA ASP A 439 10.23 83.15 -53.69
C ASP A 439 8.78 82.87 -54.14
N GLY A 440 8.61 82.42 -55.40
CA GLY A 440 7.29 82.10 -55.96
C GLY A 440 6.55 80.92 -55.31
N ASN A 441 7.23 80.13 -54.48
CA ASN A 441 6.69 78.97 -53.75
C ASN A 441 6.49 79.26 -52.25
N GLY A 442 6.80 80.48 -51.79
CA GLY A 442 6.69 80.88 -50.39
C GLY A 442 7.93 80.62 -49.54
N ALA A 443 9.03 80.10 -50.11
CA ALA A 443 10.29 79.89 -49.40
C ALA A 443 11.07 81.20 -49.25
N ILE A 444 11.87 81.33 -48.19
CA ILE A 444 12.63 82.56 -47.91
C ILE A 444 14.02 82.41 -48.53
N ARG A 445 14.35 83.27 -49.50
CA ARG A 445 15.66 83.30 -50.18
C ARG A 445 16.66 84.25 -49.50
N GLY A 446 16.18 85.15 -48.66
CA GLY A 446 17.01 86.18 -48.04
C GLY A 446 16.19 87.16 -47.21
N VAL A 447 16.77 88.32 -46.98
CA VAL A 447 16.16 89.43 -46.25
C VAL A 447 16.45 90.76 -46.92
N ASN A 448 15.45 91.64 -46.96
CA ASN A 448 15.60 93.04 -47.34
C ASN A 448 15.69 93.88 -46.06
N PHE A 449 16.69 94.72 -45.94
CA PHE A 449 16.89 95.56 -44.76
C PHE A 449 16.16 96.90 -44.91
N ALA A 450 15.66 97.44 -43.80
CA ALA A 450 15.22 98.84 -43.77
C ALA A 450 16.45 99.75 -43.97
N PRO A 451 16.29 100.95 -44.57
CA PRO A 451 17.39 101.89 -44.75
C PRO A 451 18.15 102.14 -43.45
N GLU A 452 19.48 102.18 -43.53
CA GLU A 452 20.40 102.32 -42.39
C GLU A 452 20.41 101.17 -41.36
N THR A 453 19.85 99.98 -41.63
CA THR A 453 19.87 98.88 -40.64
C THR A 453 21.27 98.31 -40.38
N LEU A 454 22.09 98.16 -41.43
CA LEU A 454 23.47 97.68 -41.34
C LEU A 454 24.43 98.86 -41.50
N LYS A 455 25.35 99.01 -40.54
CA LYS A 455 26.30 100.13 -40.45
C LYS A 455 27.74 99.62 -40.28
N VAL A 456 28.68 100.50 -40.59
CA VAL A 456 30.08 100.38 -40.18
C VAL A 456 30.36 101.56 -39.26
N ASN A 457 30.52 101.29 -37.96
CA ASN A 457 30.74 102.32 -36.94
C ASN A 457 32.22 102.29 -36.52
N ASP A 458 32.92 103.43 -36.65
CA ASP A 458 34.34 103.58 -36.33
C ASP A 458 35.27 102.50 -36.96
N GLY A 459 34.89 102.00 -38.14
CA GLY A 459 35.62 100.96 -38.87
C GLY A 459 35.29 99.53 -38.46
N ILE A 460 34.37 99.31 -37.53
CA ILE A 460 33.85 97.99 -37.13
C ILE A 460 32.55 97.73 -37.91
N PRO A 461 32.47 96.66 -38.73
CA PRO A 461 31.26 96.29 -39.44
C PRO A 461 30.24 95.62 -38.51
N ASP A 462 28.95 95.85 -38.76
CA ASP A 462 27.89 95.05 -38.16
C ASP A 462 27.97 93.59 -38.67
N VAL A 463 27.90 92.63 -37.74
CA VAL A 463 27.92 91.20 -38.04
C VAL A 463 26.51 90.64 -38.02
N LEU A 464 26.07 90.17 -39.17
CA LEU A 464 24.84 89.43 -39.38
C LEU A 464 25.07 87.94 -39.09
N TYR A 465 24.26 87.36 -38.21
CA TYR A 465 24.16 85.92 -38.00
C TYR A 465 22.75 85.47 -38.34
N VAL A 466 22.61 84.52 -39.26
CA VAL A 466 21.33 83.95 -39.67
C VAL A 466 21.34 82.45 -39.38
N LYS A 467 20.41 81.96 -38.57
CA LYS A 467 20.16 80.54 -38.38
C LYS A 467 18.80 80.18 -38.97
N TYR A 468 18.72 79.13 -39.77
CA TYR A 468 17.47 78.71 -40.38
C TYR A 468 17.41 77.20 -40.63
N LYS A 469 16.21 76.71 -41.00
CA LYS A 469 16.06 75.36 -41.57
C LYS A 469 15.95 75.46 -43.08
N LYS A 470 16.95 74.97 -43.81
CA LYS A 470 16.96 74.99 -45.27
C LYS A 470 15.99 73.97 -45.86
N ILE A 471 15.65 74.16 -47.13
CA ILE A 471 14.92 73.20 -47.95
C ILE A 471 15.96 72.30 -48.61
N LEU A 472 15.84 70.99 -48.37
CA LEU A 472 16.64 69.92 -48.98
C LEU A 472 16.01 69.45 -50.30
#